data_AF-A0A2V7KCC1-F1
#
_entry.id   AF-A0A2V7KCC1-F1
#
_cell.length_a   1.000
_cell.length_b   1.000
_cell.length_c   1.000
_cell.angle_alpha   90.00
_cell.angle_beta   90.00
_cell.angle_gamma   90.00
#
_symmetry.space_group_name_H-M   'P 1'
#
loop_
_entity.id
_entity.type
_entity.pdbx_description
1 polymer ?
#
loop_
_entity_poly.entity_id
_entity_poly.type
_entity_poly.pdbx_seq_one_letter_code
_entity_poly.pdbx_strand_id
1 'polypeptide(L)'
;TLGGIVEVIALGVPVGLGSHVSWDRKLDGRLAQALMSIPAVKGVELGLGFEAARRKGSEVHDEIMPGFARATNRAGGTEGGMTTGEPLVLRVAMKPISTLMSPLKTVDLKTGGPAQAQSERSDVTAVPAMGVIAEAMLAIVLTDALLEKFGGDALSELKRNVDGYLAQVRVRTNPIPPLRVSERGSGGEA
;
A
#
# COMPACT_ATOMS: atom_id res chain seq x y z
N THR A 1 -20.33 -0.62 20.68
CA THR A 1 -18.93 -0.79 20.25
C THR A 1 -18.77 -0.08 18.93
N LEU A 2 -17.56 0.36 18.59
CA LEU A 2 -17.28 1.19 17.43
C LEU A 2 -16.21 0.52 16.56
N GLY A 3 -16.37 0.68 15.25
CA GLY A 3 -15.37 0.36 14.24
C GLY A 3 -14.72 1.63 13.74
N GLY A 4 -13.98 1.53 12.65
CA GLY A 4 -13.32 2.67 12.05
C GLY A 4 -12.39 2.28 10.91
N ILE A 5 -11.74 3.29 10.34
CA ILE A 5 -10.77 3.15 9.27
C ILE A 5 -9.45 3.72 9.77
N VAL A 6 -8.35 3.00 9.53
CA VAL A 6 -6.99 3.53 9.71
C VAL A 6 -6.32 3.65 8.35
N GLU A 7 -5.41 4.61 8.22
CA GLU A 7 -4.51 4.73 7.08
C GLU A 7 -3.10 4.33 7.54
N VAL A 8 -2.47 3.39 6.83
CA VAL A 8 -1.09 2.96 7.06
C VAL A 8 -0.24 3.33 5.86
N ILE A 9 0.95 3.85 6.13
CA ILE A 9 1.81 4.43 5.11
C ILE A 9 3.21 3.83 5.22
N ALA A 10 3.73 3.29 4.12
CA ALA A 10 5.15 2.94 4.01
C ALA A 10 5.88 3.92 3.09
N LEU A 11 6.98 4.47 3.62
CA LEU A 11 7.79 5.49 2.96
C LEU A 11 9.13 4.89 2.48
N GLY A 12 9.71 5.49 1.44
CA GLY A 12 11.03 5.08 0.93
C GLY A 12 11.06 3.67 0.34
N VAL A 13 9.91 3.15 -0.08
CA VAL A 13 9.80 1.81 -0.66
C VAL A 13 10.44 1.82 -2.05
N PRO A 14 11.41 0.91 -2.34
CA PRO A 14 12.03 0.85 -3.67
C PRO A 14 10.99 0.62 -4.76
N VAL A 15 11.18 1.24 -5.93
CA VAL A 15 10.38 0.96 -7.12
C VAL A 15 10.51 -0.52 -7.52
N GLY A 16 9.42 -1.10 -8.01
CA GLY A 16 9.40 -2.44 -8.61
C GLY A 16 9.45 -3.62 -7.63
N LEU A 17 9.00 -3.46 -6.38
CA LEU A 17 8.58 -4.58 -5.54
C LEU A 17 7.23 -5.12 -6.02
N GLY A 18 7.02 -6.44 -5.99
CA GLY A 18 5.89 -7.10 -6.64
C GLY A 18 6.09 -7.34 -8.12
N SER A 19 5.06 -7.83 -8.80
CA SER A 19 5.12 -8.10 -10.24
C SER A 19 3.76 -8.10 -10.91
N HIS A 20 3.72 -7.69 -12.18
CA HIS A 20 2.53 -7.75 -13.03
C HIS A 20 2.38 -9.10 -13.76
N VAL A 21 3.37 -10.00 -13.66
CA VAL A 21 3.46 -11.23 -14.48
C VAL A 21 2.41 -12.28 -14.13
N SER A 22 1.96 -12.31 -12.88
CA SER A 22 0.94 -13.23 -12.40
C SER A 22 0.11 -12.54 -11.32
N TRP A 23 -1.15 -12.93 -11.21
CA TRP A 23 -2.13 -12.30 -10.33
C TRP A 23 -1.73 -12.37 -8.85
N ASP A 24 -1.12 -13.48 -8.42
CA ASP A 24 -0.63 -13.74 -7.06
C ASP A 24 0.72 -13.09 -6.75
N ARG A 25 1.40 -12.57 -7.78
CA ARG A 25 2.66 -11.81 -7.64
C ARG A 25 2.44 -10.30 -7.55
N LYS A 26 1.22 -9.83 -7.76
CA LYS A 26 0.86 -8.42 -7.62
C LYS A 26 0.88 -8.03 -6.14
N LEU A 27 1.63 -6.98 -5.82
CA LEU A 27 1.85 -6.56 -4.43
C LEU A 27 0.57 -6.04 -3.77
N ASP A 28 -0.24 -5.27 -4.51
CA ASP A 28 -1.55 -4.79 -4.06
C ASP A 28 -2.47 -5.95 -3.61
N GLY A 29 -2.51 -7.05 -4.37
CA GLY A 29 -3.24 -8.27 -4.01
C GLY A 29 -2.73 -8.93 -2.74
N ARG A 30 -1.39 -9.07 -2.60
CA ARG A 30 -0.76 -9.63 -1.38
C ARG A 30 -1.01 -8.77 -0.15
N LEU A 31 -0.88 -7.45 -0.29
CA LEU A 31 -1.18 -6.47 0.76
C LEU A 31 -2.65 -6.52 1.17
N ALA A 32 -3.57 -6.55 0.21
CA ALA A 32 -4.99 -6.67 0.47
C ALA A 32 -5.32 -7.96 1.22
N GLN A 33 -4.75 -9.10 0.82
CA GLN A 33 -4.93 -10.38 1.50
C GLN A 33 -4.45 -10.31 2.96
N ALA A 34 -3.24 -9.83 3.17
CA ALA A 34 -2.62 -9.71 4.49
C ALA A 34 -3.44 -8.80 5.41
N LEU A 35 -3.81 -7.60 4.95
CA LEU A 35 -4.57 -6.64 5.75
C LEU A 35 -6.02 -7.11 5.99
N MET A 36 -6.66 -7.75 5.01
CA MET A 36 -8.01 -8.30 5.16
C MET A 36 -8.04 -9.49 6.15
N SER A 37 -6.91 -10.19 6.34
CA SER A 37 -6.80 -11.29 7.30
C SER A 37 -6.85 -10.85 8.77
N ILE A 38 -6.64 -9.55 9.04
CA ILE A 38 -6.66 -9.01 10.40
C ILE A 38 -8.08 -9.17 10.96
N PRO A 39 -8.23 -9.68 12.21
CA PRO A 39 -9.55 -9.87 12.80
C PRO A 39 -10.43 -8.63 12.75
N ALA A 40 -11.69 -8.84 12.34
CA ALA A 40 -12.71 -7.80 12.16
C ALA A 40 -12.46 -6.78 11.04
N VAL A 41 -11.38 -6.90 10.25
CA VAL A 41 -11.24 -6.12 9.01
C VAL A 41 -12.24 -6.62 7.96
N LYS A 42 -12.89 -5.68 7.27
CA LYS A 42 -13.93 -5.92 6.26
C LYS A 42 -13.69 -5.17 4.94
N GLY A 43 -12.69 -4.31 4.88
CA GLY A 43 -12.37 -3.51 3.70
C GLY A 43 -10.90 -3.11 3.71
N VAL A 44 -10.27 -3.13 2.53
CA VAL A 44 -8.92 -2.62 2.31
C VAL A 44 -8.93 -1.79 1.02
N GLU A 45 -8.29 -0.63 1.07
CA GLU A 45 -8.14 0.28 -0.07
C GLU A 45 -6.67 0.65 -0.25
N LEU A 46 -6.27 0.94 -1.50
CA LEU A 46 -4.99 1.54 -1.83
C LEU A 46 -5.23 2.91 -2.44
N GLY A 47 -4.49 3.93 -1.99
CA GLY A 47 -4.63 5.30 -2.48
C GLY A 47 -6.06 5.81 -2.37
N LEU A 48 -6.64 6.27 -3.49
CA LEU A 48 -8.04 6.68 -3.58
C LEU A 48 -9.04 5.55 -3.31
N GLY A 49 -8.66 4.28 -3.48
CA GLY A 49 -9.53 3.16 -3.14
C GLY A 49 -10.85 3.15 -3.90
N PHE A 50 -11.96 2.98 -3.18
CA PHE A 50 -13.29 2.98 -3.78
C PHE A 50 -13.67 4.33 -4.39
N GLU A 51 -13.05 5.44 -3.97
CA GLU A 51 -13.31 6.76 -4.57
C GLU A 51 -12.79 6.83 -6.01
N ALA A 52 -11.76 6.06 -6.38
CA ALA A 52 -11.29 5.98 -7.76
C ALA A 52 -12.38 5.46 -8.71
N ALA A 53 -13.22 4.54 -8.25
CA ALA A 53 -14.33 3.99 -9.04
C ALA A 53 -15.47 5.01 -9.27
N ARG A 54 -15.42 6.17 -8.62
CA ARG A 54 -16.44 7.24 -8.71
C ARG A 54 -15.95 8.45 -9.52
N ARG A 55 -14.73 8.37 -10.08
CA ARG A 55 -14.06 9.47 -10.79
C ARG A 55 -13.75 9.11 -12.22
N LYS A 56 -13.50 10.13 -13.04
CA LYS A 56 -13.06 9.93 -14.44
C LYS A 56 -11.60 9.49 -14.45
N GLY A 57 -11.18 8.78 -15.50
CA GLY A 57 -9.77 8.37 -15.67
C GLY A 57 -8.78 9.54 -15.62
N SER A 58 -9.18 10.72 -16.13
CA SER A 58 -8.39 11.96 -16.07
C SER A 58 -8.14 12.48 -14.64
N GLU A 59 -8.83 11.94 -13.63
CA GLU A 59 -8.78 12.38 -12.23
C GLU A 59 -8.24 11.29 -11.30
N VAL A 60 -7.92 10.10 -11.82
CA VAL A 60 -7.52 8.92 -11.04
C VAL A 60 -6.05 8.57 -11.25
N HIS A 61 -5.54 8.69 -12.48
CA HIS A 61 -4.16 8.34 -12.77
C HIS A 61 -3.18 9.41 -12.27
N ASP A 62 -1.95 8.97 -12.01
CA ASP A 62 -0.86 9.82 -11.57
C ASP A 62 0.07 10.13 -12.76
N GLU A 63 0.12 11.40 -13.16
CA GLU A 63 0.93 11.85 -14.30
C GLU A 63 2.43 11.64 -14.03
N ILE A 64 3.14 11.13 -15.04
CA ILE A 64 4.58 10.90 -14.99
C ILE A 64 5.31 12.16 -15.47
N MET A 65 6.09 12.74 -14.57
CA MET A 65 6.88 13.94 -14.79
C MET A 65 8.33 13.58 -15.16
N PRO A 66 9.13 14.53 -15.70
CA PRO A 66 10.55 14.30 -15.98
C PRO A 66 11.30 13.72 -14.78
N GLY A 67 12.21 12.78 -15.04
CA GLY A 67 12.87 12.00 -13.99
C GLY A 67 11.99 10.92 -13.37
N PHE A 68 10.83 10.61 -13.99
CA PHE A 68 9.85 9.61 -13.56
C PHE A 68 9.15 9.91 -12.22
N ALA A 69 9.23 11.14 -11.73
CA ALA A 69 8.45 11.59 -10.58
C ALA A 69 6.94 11.55 -10.87
N ARG A 70 6.11 11.46 -9.83
CA ARG A 70 4.65 11.60 -9.96
C ARG A 70 4.20 12.97 -9.45
N ALA A 71 3.23 13.58 -10.13
CA ALA A 71 2.63 14.84 -9.67
C ALA A 71 1.64 14.63 -8.50
N THR A 72 1.06 13.44 -8.41
CA THR A 72 0.10 13.02 -7.40
C THR A 72 0.36 11.57 -7.00
N ASN A 73 -0.29 11.09 -5.92
CA ASN A 73 -0.20 9.69 -5.49
C ASN A 73 -1.60 9.09 -5.23
N ARG A 74 -2.45 9.15 -6.24
CA ARG A 74 -3.83 8.66 -6.22
C ARG A 74 -3.91 7.13 -6.25
N ALA A 75 -2.92 6.49 -6.88
CA ALA A 75 -2.79 5.04 -6.92
C ALA A 75 -2.26 4.44 -5.60
N GLY A 76 -1.80 5.27 -4.67
CA GLY A 76 -1.32 4.83 -3.36
C GLY A 76 -0.01 4.05 -3.42
N GLY A 77 0.90 4.46 -4.32
CA GLY A 77 2.25 3.92 -4.45
C GLY A 77 2.37 2.62 -5.23
N THR A 78 1.29 2.14 -5.85
CA THR A 78 1.32 0.93 -6.71
C THR A 78 0.71 1.15 -8.08
N GLU A 79 1.35 0.64 -9.13
CA GLU A 79 0.80 0.55 -10.48
C GLU A 79 1.08 -0.84 -11.05
N GLY A 80 0.07 -1.48 -11.65
CA GLY A 80 0.22 -2.83 -12.23
C GLY A 80 0.62 -3.91 -11.21
N GLY A 81 0.35 -3.71 -9.92
CA GLY A 81 0.78 -4.63 -8.86
C GLY A 81 2.24 -4.48 -8.45
N MET A 82 2.89 -3.37 -8.79
CA MET A 82 4.28 -3.07 -8.41
C MET A 82 4.39 -1.71 -7.74
N THR A 83 5.36 -1.53 -6.84
CA THR A 83 5.65 -0.22 -6.24
C THR A 83 6.17 0.77 -7.26
N THR A 84 5.73 2.02 -7.16
CA THR A 84 6.16 3.12 -8.06
C THR A 84 7.34 3.92 -7.51
N GLY A 85 7.61 3.81 -6.21
CA GLY A 85 8.56 4.64 -5.47
C GLY A 85 7.89 5.79 -4.70
N GLU A 86 6.63 6.09 -5.00
CA GLU A 86 5.79 6.97 -4.18
C GLU A 86 5.39 6.27 -2.86
N PRO A 87 4.96 7.03 -1.84
CA PRO A 87 4.43 6.44 -0.60
C PRO A 87 3.38 5.36 -0.87
N LEU A 88 3.55 4.18 -0.27
CA LEU A 88 2.48 3.19 -0.24
C LEU A 88 1.43 3.64 0.77
N VAL A 89 0.21 3.91 0.32
CA VAL A 89 -0.88 4.41 1.16
C VAL A 89 -2.03 3.42 1.11
N LEU A 90 -2.34 2.80 2.26
CA LEU A 90 -3.42 1.83 2.38
C LEU A 90 -4.40 2.23 3.49
N ARG A 91 -5.68 1.99 3.26
CA ARG A 91 -6.72 2.16 4.29
C ARG A 91 -7.36 0.84 4.65
N VAL A 92 -7.59 0.63 5.94
CA VAL A 92 -8.09 -0.64 6.50
C VAL A 92 -9.33 -0.37 7.33
N ALA A 93 -10.45 -0.94 6.91
CA ALA A 93 -11.76 -0.76 7.53
C ALA A 93 -12.07 -1.91 8.48
N MET A 94 -12.18 -1.61 9.77
CA MET A 94 -12.49 -2.55 10.84
C MET A 94 -13.93 -2.35 11.31
N LYS A 95 -14.73 -3.44 11.31
CA LYS A 95 -16.05 -3.43 11.95
C LYS A 95 -15.88 -3.39 13.48
N PRO A 96 -16.90 -2.92 14.24
CA PRO A 96 -16.89 -3.12 15.70
C PRO A 96 -16.66 -4.59 16.05
N ILE A 97 -15.58 -4.88 16.78
CA ILE A 97 -15.18 -6.27 17.11
C ILE A 97 -15.87 -6.79 18.37
N SER A 98 -16.04 -5.93 19.38
CA SER A 98 -16.61 -6.32 20.66
C SER A 98 -18.12 -6.50 20.55
N THR A 99 -18.64 -7.57 21.13
CA THR A 99 -20.08 -7.79 21.30
C THR A 99 -20.65 -6.68 22.19
N LEU A 100 -21.89 -6.28 21.93
CA LEU A 100 -22.54 -5.21 22.68
C LEU A 100 -22.87 -5.67 24.11
N MET A 101 -22.68 -4.77 25.09
CA MET A 101 -23.12 -5.00 26.47
C MET A 101 -24.66 -5.05 26.59
N SER A 102 -25.37 -4.51 25.60
CA SER A 102 -26.77 -4.86 25.32
C SER A 102 -26.75 -6.06 24.36
N PRO A 103 -27.02 -7.28 24.84
CA PRO A 103 -26.79 -8.50 24.06
C PRO A 103 -27.62 -8.54 22.78
N LEU A 104 -27.04 -9.11 21.73
CA LEU A 104 -27.75 -9.40 20.50
C LEU A 104 -28.49 -10.74 20.62
N LYS A 105 -29.65 -10.86 19.98
CA LYS A 105 -30.34 -12.15 19.85
C LYS A 105 -29.44 -13.15 19.11
N THR A 106 -29.37 -14.36 19.63
CA THR A 106 -28.66 -15.50 19.03
C THR A 106 -29.44 -16.79 19.29
N VAL A 107 -28.83 -17.95 19.02
CA VAL A 107 -29.41 -19.27 19.22
C VAL A 107 -28.51 -20.08 20.15
N ASP A 108 -29.11 -20.78 21.11
CA ASP A 108 -28.41 -21.80 21.88
C ASP A 108 -28.24 -23.06 21.02
N LEU A 109 -27.00 -23.43 20.73
CA LEU A 109 -26.67 -24.56 19.87
C LEU A 109 -27.05 -25.93 20.46
N LYS A 110 -27.23 -26.04 21.78
CA LYS A 110 -27.65 -27.31 22.41
C LYS A 110 -29.15 -27.53 22.29
N THR A 111 -29.93 -26.46 22.46
CA THR A 111 -31.40 -26.53 22.52
C THR A 111 -32.08 -26.12 21.21
N GLY A 112 -31.38 -25.39 20.33
CA GLY A 112 -31.95 -24.77 19.14
C GLY A 112 -32.86 -23.57 19.42
N GLY A 113 -33.00 -23.16 20.69
CA GLY A 113 -33.89 -22.09 21.11
C GLY A 113 -33.28 -20.69 21.08
N PRO A 114 -34.09 -19.62 21.20
CA PRO A 114 -33.59 -18.25 21.30
C PRO A 114 -32.69 -18.05 22.53
N ALA A 115 -31.57 -17.37 22.33
CA ALA A 115 -30.62 -17.01 23.38
C ALA A 115 -30.12 -15.58 23.18
N GLN A 116 -29.29 -15.10 24.12
CA GLN A 116 -28.60 -13.82 24.04
C GLN A 116 -27.10 -14.04 23.87
N ALA A 117 -26.47 -13.27 22.98
CA ALA A 117 -25.05 -13.37 22.70
C ALA A 117 -24.24 -12.97 23.93
N GLN A 118 -23.26 -13.80 24.29
CA GLN A 118 -22.35 -13.49 25.38
C GLN A 118 -21.32 -12.45 24.92
N SER A 119 -20.95 -11.56 25.84
CA SER A 119 -19.90 -10.58 25.61
C SER A 119 -18.59 -11.08 26.22
N GLU A 120 -17.60 -11.30 25.36
CA GLU A 120 -16.27 -11.82 25.76
C GLU A 120 -15.25 -10.71 26.05
N ARG A 121 -15.52 -9.49 25.57
CA ARG A 121 -14.62 -8.34 25.66
C ARG A 121 -15.40 -7.05 25.82
N SER A 122 -14.84 -6.10 26.58
CA SER A 122 -15.55 -4.90 27.05
C SER A 122 -15.07 -3.58 26.44
N ASP A 123 -14.02 -3.59 25.62
CA ASP A 123 -13.51 -2.39 24.98
C ASP A 123 -14.53 -1.81 23.98
N VAL A 124 -14.59 -0.47 23.94
CA VAL A 124 -15.49 0.25 23.04
C VAL A 124 -14.97 0.21 21.60
N THR A 125 -13.66 0.31 21.42
CA THR A 125 -12.99 0.30 20.12
C THR A 125 -11.59 -0.29 20.23
N ALA A 126 -11.16 -1.00 19.18
CA ALA A 126 -9.81 -1.50 19.00
C ALA A 126 -9.15 -0.96 17.72
N VAL A 127 -9.72 0.07 17.10
CA VAL A 127 -9.23 0.65 15.84
C VAL A 127 -7.78 1.14 15.95
N PRO A 128 -7.34 1.85 17.03
CA PRO A 128 -5.94 2.24 17.16
C PRO A 128 -4.97 1.06 17.23
N ALA A 129 -5.34 0.00 17.97
CA ALA A 129 -4.54 -1.22 18.06
C ALA A 129 -4.47 -1.96 16.71
N MET A 130 -5.56 -1.95 15.94
CA MET A 130 -5.58 -2.51 14.58
C MET A 130 -4.63 -1.77 13.64
N GLY A 131 -4.44 -0.45 13.82
CA GLY A 131 -3.41 0.31 13.07
C GLY A 131 -2.01 -0.28 13.22
N VAL A 132 -1.59 -0.59 14.45
CA VAL A 132 -0.27 -1.20 14.72
C VAL A 132 -0.17 -2.60 14.09
N ILE A 133 -1.25 -3.39 14.13
CA ILE A 133 -1.28 -4.71 13.47
C ILE A 133 -1.18 -4.55 11.94
N ALA A 134 -1.86 -3.54 11.37
CA ALA A 134 -1.81 -3.25 9.95
C ALA A 134 -0.41 -2.81 9.49
N GLU A 135 0.30 -2.00 10.28
CA GLU A 135 1.71 -1.66 10.04
C GLU A 135 2.60 -2.92 10.04
N ALA A 136 2.41 -3.82 11.00
CA ALA A 136 3.17 -5.06 11.07
C ALA A 136 2.91 -5.97 9.86
N MET A 137 1.64 -6.14 9.46
CA MET A 137 1.29 -6.93 8.27
C MET A 137 1.84 -6.31 6.97
N LEU A 138 1.81 -4.98 6.85
CA LEU A 138 2.43 -4.25 5.74
C LEU A 138 3.94 -4.52 5.69
N ALA A 139 4.63 -4.41 6.83
CA ALA A 139 6.07 -4.64 6.92
C ALA A 139 6.46 -6.09 6.55
N ILE A 140 5.68 -7.09 6.99
CA ILE A 140 5.92 -8.50 6.64
C ILE A 140 5.84 -8.70 5.13
N VAL A 141 4.74 -8.26 4.49
CA VAL A 141 4.55 -8.42 3.04
C VAL A 141 5.62 -7.68 2.23
N LEU A 142 6.01 -6.48 2.67
CA LEU A 142 7.08 -5.72 2.02
C LEU A 142 8.43 -6.41 2.17
N THR A 143 8.71 -7.01 3.33
CA THR A 143 9.93 -7.78 3.56
C THR A 143 9.98 -9.00 2.64
N ASP A 144 8.89 -9.75 2.52
CA ASP A 144 8.82 -10.89 1.60
C ASP A 144 9.05 -10.47 0.14
N ALA A 145 8.40 -9.38 -0.31
CA ALA A 145 8.58 -8.87 -1.67
C ALA A 145 10.02 -8.36 -1.92
N LEU A 146 10.66 -7.81 -0.89
CA LEU A 146 12.03 -7.30 -0.93
C LEU A 146 13.03 -8.46 -1.01
N LEU A 147 12.86 -9.50 -0.20
CA LEU A 147 13.67 -10.73 -0.25
C LEU A 147 13.46 -11.49 -1.56
N GLU A 148 12.23 -11.55 -2.07
CA GLU A 148 11.94 -12.19 -3.37
C GLU A 148 12.67 -11.49 -4.52
N LYS A 149 12.76 -10.15 -4.49
CA LYS A 149 13.39 -9.36 -5.55
C LYS A 149 14.92 -9.34 -5.47
N PHE A 150 15.47 -9.17 -4.26
CA PHE A 150 16.90 -8.90 -4.08
C PHE A 150 17.68 -10.08 -3.53
N GLY A 151 17.00 -11.10 -2.98
CA GLY A 151 17.62 -12.27 -2.37
C GLY A 151 18.61 -11.93 -1.25
N GLY A 152 19.55 -12.86 -1.05
CA GLY A 152 20.65 -12.72 -0.11
C GLY A 152 20.44 -13.48 1.19
N ASP A 153 21.51 -14.07 1.70
CA ASP A 153 21.49 -14.88 2.93
C ASP A 153 21.99 -14.10 4.16
N ALA A 154 22.51 -12.88 3.94
CA ALA A 154 22.96 -11.96 4.97
C ALA A 154 22.51 -10.54 4.67
N LEU A 155 22.28 -9.74 5.73
CA LEU A 155 21.84 -8.34 5.58
C LEU A 155 22.80 -7.49 4.74
N SER A 156 24.11 -7.75 4.83
CA SER A 156 25.13 -7.03 4.04
C SER A 156 25.02 -7.34 2.54
N GLU A 157 24.67 -8.57 2.18
CA GLU A 157 24.42 -8.97 0.80
C GLU A 157 23.12 -8.37 0.27
N LEU A 158 22.03 -8.49 1.04
CA LEU A 158 20.76 -7.86 0.69
C LEU A 158 20.94 -6.36 0.44
N LYS A 159 21.63 -5.67 1.36
CA LYS A 159 21.93 -4.24 1.25
C LYS A 159 22.72 -3.93 -0.03
N ARG A 160 23.76 -4.70 -0.34
CA ARG A 160 24.55 -4.53 -1.58
C ARG A 160 23.68 -4.66 -2.83
N ASN A 161 22.77 -5.64 -2.84
CA ASN A 161 21.88 -5.90 -3.99
C ASN A 161 20.86 -4.77 -4.15
N VAL A 162 20.25 -4.30 -3.05
CA VAL A 162 19.34 -3.14 -3.03
C VAL A 162 20.06 -1.88 -3.51
N ASP A 163 21.22 -1.57 -2.94
CA ASP A 163 21.99 -0.36 -3.27
C ASP A 163 22.43 -0.38 -4.75
N GLY A 164 22.87 -1.54 -5.25
CA GLY A 164 23.22 -1.73 -6.66
C GLY A 164 22.04 -1.51 -7.60
N TYR A 165 20.87 -2.04 -7.26
CA TYR A 165 19.63 -1.80 -8.01
C TYR A 165 19.24 -0.33 -8.03
N LEU A 166 19.24 0.33 -6.86
CA LEU A 166 18.90 1.74 -6.75
C LEU A 166 19.88 2.63 -7.53
N ALA A 167 21.17 2.31 -7.52
CA ALA A 167 22.16 3.00 -8.35
C ALA A 167 21.85 2.87 -9.85
N GLN A 168 21.51 1.67 -10.31
CA GLN A 168 21.14 1.43 -11.72
C GLN A 168 19.88 2.20 -12.13
N VAL A 169 18.86 2.22 -11.27
CA VAL A 169 17.62 2.97 -11.50
C VAL A 169 17.91 4.47 -11.55
N ARG A 170 18.71 4.98 -10.61
CA ARG A 170 19.02 6.41 -10.49
C ARG A 170 19.72 6.99 -11.72
N VAL A 171 20.57 6.21 -12.40
CA VAL A 171 21.21 6.62 -13.66
C VAL A 171 20.17 6.98 -14.74
N ARG A 172 19.00 6.33 -14.71
CA ARG A 172 17.91 6.56 -15.68
C ARG A 172 16.93 7.63 -15.23
N THR A 173 16.78 7.85 -13.92
CA THR A 173 15.81 8.80 -13.36
C THR A 173 16.39 10.19 -13.06
N ASN A 174 17.71 10.37 -13.13
CA ASN A 174 18.31 11.70 -13.05
C ASN A 174 17.88 12.51 -14.29
N PRO A 175 17.43 13.77 -14.15
CA PRO A 175 17.05 14.56 -15.31
C PRO A 175 18.24 14.69 -16.27
N ILE A 176 18.02 14.32 -17.53
CA ILE A 176 18.95 14.65 -18.62
C ILE A 176 19.09 16.18 -18.56
N PRO A 177 20.32 16.74 -18.40
CA PRO A 177 20.48 18.18 -18.45
C PRO A 177 19.89 18.68 -19.78
N PRO A 178 19.16 19.81 -19.79
CA PRO A 178 18.55 20.31 -21.01
C PRO A 178 19.63 20.35 -22.09
N LEU A 179 19.33 19.75 -23.26
CA LEU A 179 20.19 19.83 -24.43
C LEU A 179 20.57 21.29 -24.59
N ARG A 180 21.86 21.63 -24.43
CA ARG A 180 22.35 22.97 -24.73
C ARG A 180 21.99 23.20 -26.19
N VAL A 181 20.95 23.99 -26.43
CA VAL A 181 20.70 24.56 -27.75
C VAL A 181 21.96 25.38 -28.03
N SER A 182 22.81 24.89 -28.92
CA SER A 182 23.91 25.70 -29.42
C SER A 182 23.25 26.93 -30.02
N GLU A 183 23.45 28.08 -29.40
CA GLU A 183 23.22 29.37 -30.06
C GLU A 183 24.06 29.33 -31.34
N ARG A 184 23.41 29.01 -32.46
CA ARG A 184 24.00 29.25 -33.78
C ARG A 184 24.17 30.75 -33.85
N GLY A 185 25.43 31.15 -33.95
CA GLY A 185 25.86 32.53 -33.81
C GLY A 185 25.03 33.49 -34.64
N SER A 186 24.55 34.53 -33.98
CA SER A 186 24.32 35.82 -34.62
C SER A 186 25.69 36.45 -34.94
N GLY A 187 26.30 36.07 -36.06
CA GLY A 187 27.02 37.05 -36.87
C GLY A 187 25.95 37.94 -37.53
N GLY A 188 26.00 39.27 -37.51
CA GLY A 188 27.17 40.12 -37.57
C GLY A 188 27.48 40.42 -39.03
N GLU A 189 26.73 41.36 -39.63
CA GLU A 189 27.05 42.20 -40.79
C GLU A 189 25.86 43.18 -40.93
N ALA A 190 26.05 44.47 -40.58
CA ALA A 190 26.47 45.58 -41.45
C ALA A 190 25.30 46.17 -42.24
#